data_AF-A0A4Y2K1K2-F1
#
_entry.id   AF-A0A4Y2K1K2-F1
#
_cell.length_a   1.000
_cell.length_b   1.000
_cell.length_c   1.000
_cell.angle_alpha   90.00
_cell.angle_beta   90.00
_cell.angle_gamma   90.00
#
_symmetry.space_group_name_H-M   'P 1'
#
loop_
_entity.id
_entity.type
_entity.pdbx_description
1 polymer ?
#
loop_
_entity_poly.entity_id
_entity_poly.type
_entity_poly.pdbx_seq_one_letter_code
_entity_poly.pdbx_strand_id
1 'polypeptide(L)'
;MLSTTHNLSEKFKKTNIDLSQAIANFTSILDLLSEQRVNANDNFKTLYAQVKEIAAKLDIKEDISRVCRLQTARNNVPYSTEEEYYRRAVYVPYLDDFCNSLKERFESYKETVASLQHILPESCTKTDFYSLEAALNFY
;
A
#
# COMPACT_ATOMS: atom_id res chain seq x y z
N MET A 1 -8.62 6.00 0.18
CA MET A 1 -7.41 5.16 0.28
C MET A 1 -7.75 3.67 0.43
N LEU A 2 -8.59 3.26 1.39
CA LEU A 2 -9.06 1.85 1.44
C LEU A 2 -9.96 1.46 0.26
N SER A 3 -10.64 2.43 -0.35
CA SER A 3 -11.44 2.23 -1.56
C SER A 3 -10.61 1.80 -2.78
N THR A 4 -9.33 2.19 -2.88
CA THR A 4 -8.48 1.82 -4.03
C THR A 4 -8.07 0.35 -3.97
N THR A 5 -7.95 -0.22 -2.77
CA THR A 5 -7.63 -1.64 -2.57
C THR A 5 -8.87 -2.55 -2.55
N HIS A 6 -10.07 -1.99 -2.52
CA HIS A 6 -11.33 -2.75 -2.56
C HIS A 6 -11.38 -3.66 -3.80
N ASN A 7 -11.12 -3.12 -4.98
CA ASN A 7 -11.13 -3.87 -6.24
C ASN A 7 -10.14 -5.03 -6.23
N LEU A 8 -8.98 -4.84 -5.60
CA LEU A 8 -7.98 -5.88 -5.44
C LEU A 8 -8.51 -7.00 -4.53
N SER A 9 -9.09 -6.63 -3.39
CA SER A 9 -9.68 -7.60 -2.45
C SER A 9 -10.83 -8.40 -3.06
N GLU A 10 -11.64 -7.78 -3.93
CA GLU A 10 -12.74 -8.45 -4.60
C GLU A 10 -12.24 -9.43 -5.66
N LYS A 11 -11.22 -9.04 -6.44
CA LYS A 11 -10.56 -9.93 -7.41
C LYS A 11 -9.95 -11.15 -6.71
N PHE A 12 -9.26 -10.96 -5.59
CA PHE A 12 -8.62 -12.06 -4.85
C PHE A 12 -9.59 -13.03 -4.15
N LYS A 13 -10.88 -12.70 -4.07
CA LYS A 13 -11.91 -13.58 -3.49
C LYS A 13 -12.60 -14.47 -4.51
N LYS A 14 -12.35 -14.27 -5.82
CA LYS A 14 -12.99 -15.05 -6.88
C LYS A 14 -12.42 -16.47 -6.92
N THR A 15 -13.21 -17.43 -7.40
CA THR A 15 -12.79 -18.84 -7.51
C THR A 15 -11.87 -19.07 -8.71
N ASN A 16 -12.08 -18.35 -9.81
CA ASN A 16 -11.18 -18.32 -10.97
C ASN A 16 -10.44 -16.97 -11.00
N ILE A 17 -9.18 -16.99 -10.59
CA ILE A 17 -8.32 -15.80 -10.58
C ILE A 17 -7.16 -16.05 -11.53
N ASP A 18 -6.97 -15.11 -12.46
CA ASP A 18 -5.73 -15.01 -13.22
C ASP A 18 -4.66 -14.37 -12.32
N LEU A 19 -3.72 -15.19 -11.86
CA LEU A 19 -2.65 -14.79 -10.94
C LEU A 19 -1.79 -13.68 -11.52
N SER A 20 -1.50 -13.74 -12.82
CA SER A 20 -0.71 -12.74 -13.54
C SER A 20 -1.43 -11.40 -13.64
N GLN A 21 -2.73 -11.41 -13.97
CA GLN A 21 -3.54 -10.19 -13.88
C GLN A 21 -3.61 -9.67 -12.45
N ALA A 22 -3.72 -10.54 -11.45
CA ALA A 22 -3.76 -10.12 -10.06
C ALA A 22 -2.46 -9.40 -9.64
N ILE A 23 -1.30 -9.89 -10.07
CA ILE A 23 0.01 -9.26 -9.83
C ILE A 23 0.15 -7.93 -10.57
N ALA A 24 -0.33 -7.84 -11.81
CA ALA A 24 -0.35 -6.58 -12.55
C ALA A 24 -1.19 -5.51 -11.83
N ASN A 25 -2.42 -5.88 -11.40
CA ASN A 25 -3.30 -4.99 -10.64
C ASN A 25 -2.67 -4.55 -9.31
N PHE A 26 -2.02 -5.49 -8.60
CA PHE A 26 -1.28 -5.19 -7.39
C PHE A 26 -0.19 -4.15 -7.63
N THR A 27 0.63 -4.34 -8.68
CA THR A 27 1.72 -3.44 -9.03
C THR A 27 1.19 -2.04 -9.33
N SER A 28 0.11 -1.92 -10.11
CA SER A 28 -0.52 -0.62 -10.39
C SER A 28 -1.04 0.08 -9.13
N ILE A 29 -1.61 -0.66 -8.17
CA ILE A 29 -2.07 -0.09 -6.90
C ILE A 29 -0.89 0.38 -6.06
N LEU A 30 0.21 -0.38 -6.05
CA LEU A 30 1.42 -0.01 -5.35
C LEU A 30 2.03 1.29 -5.91
N ASP A 31 2.05 1.42 -7.24
CA ASP A 31 2.52 2.63 -7.91
C ASP A 31 1.65 3.84 -7.55
N LEU A 32 0.32 3.67 -7.57
CA LEU A 32 -0.62 4.72 -7.15
C LEU A 32 -0.40 5.16 -5.69
N LEU A 33 -0.20 4.22 -4.77
CA LEU A 33 0.07 4.54 -3.37
C LEU A 33 1.43 5.22 -3.18
N SER A 34 2.43 4.84 -3.99
CA SER A 34 3.74 5.48 -4.00
C SER A 34 3.66 6.92 -4.51
N GLU A 35 2.85 7.17 -5.55
CA GLU A 35 2.56 8.53 -6.02
C GLU A 35 1.84 9.36 -4.94
N GLN A 36 0.85 8.76 -4.25
CA GLN A 36 0.18 9.42 -3.13
C GLN A 36 1.13 9.78 -1.99
N ARG A 37 2.18 8.97 -1.79
CA ARG A 37 3.23 9.21 -0.79
C ARG A 37 4.16 10.37 -1.17
N VAL A 38 4.48 10.51 -2.46
CA VAL A 38 5.24 11.67 -2.98
C VAL A 38 4.41 12.95 -2.85
N ASN A 39 3.13 12.87 -3.23
CA ASN A 39 2.18 13.98 -3.17
C ASN A 39 1.48 14.10 -1.79
N ALA A 40 2.07 13.54 -0.73
CA ALA A 40 1.44 13.43 0.58
C ALA A 40 1.09 14.79 1.19
N ASN A 41 1.85 15.84 0.89
CA ASN A 41 1.56 17.18 1.39
C ASN A 41 0.23 17.72 0.87
N ASP A 42 -0.01 17.63 -0.44
CA ASP A 42 -1.22 18.21 -1.03
C ASP A 42 -2.43 17.30 -0.86
N ASN A 43 -2.24 15.99 -0.94
CA ASN A 43 -3.30 15.01 -0.67
C ASN A 43 -3.80 15.10 0.79
N PHE A 44 -2.88 15.32 1.74
CA PHE A 44 -3.25 15.42 3.15
C PHE A 44 -4.01 16.71 3.46
N LYS A 45 -3.70 17.84 2.79
CA LYS A 45 -4.47 19.09 2.97
C LYS A 45 -5.95 18.90 2.71
N THR A 46 -6.31 18.25 1.60
CA THR A 46 -7.70 17.99 1.26
C THR A 46 -8.38 17.09 2.28
N LEU A 47 -7.69 16.03 2.71
CA LEU A 47 -8.20 15.12 3.74
C LEU A 47 -8.39 15.83 5.09
N TYR A 48 -7.43 16.66 5.48
CA TYR A 48 -7.45 17.41 6.73
C TYR A 48 -8.56 18.46 6.75
N ALA A 49 -8.82 19.13 5.62
CA ALA A 49 -9.97 20.04 5.48
C ALA A 49 -11.32 19.33 5.68
N GLN A 50 -11.48 18.13 5.12
CA GLN A 50 -12.69 17.32 5.33
C GLN A 50 -12.84 16.89 6.79
N VAL A 51 -11.75 16.49 7.44
CA VAL A 51 -11.75 16.14 8.87
C VAL A 51 -12.13 17.36 9.71
N LYS A 52 -11.64 18.56 9.37
CA LYS A 52 -12.00 19.82 10.01
C LYS A 52 -13.49 20.12 9.93
N GLU A 53 -14.09 19.95 8.75
CA GLU A 53 -15.53 20.14 8.60
C GLU A 53 -16.36 19.16 9.45
N ILE A 54 -15.92 17.90 9.53
CA ILE A 54 -16.59 16.88 10.35
C ILE A 54 -16.42 17.19 11.84
N ALA A 55 -15.22 17.57 12.27
CA ALA A 55 -14.93 17.93 13.66
C ALA A 55 -15.77 19.14 14.09
N ALA A 56 -15.89 20.16 13.24
CA ALA A 56 -16.74 21.31 13.49
C ALA A 56 -18.23 20.94 13.62
N LYS A 57 -18.74 20.02 12.78
CA LYS A 57 -20.13 19.53 12.88
C LYS A 57 -20.40 18.75 14.17
N LEU A 58 -19.38 18.11 14.72
CA LEU A 58 -19.48 17.29 15.93
C LEU A 58 -19.06 18.04 17.20
N ASP A 59 -18.73 19.34 17.09
CA ASP A 59 -18.18 20.16 18.18
C ASP A 59 -16.95 19.53 18.87
N ILE A 60 -16.12 18.83 18.09
CA ILE A 60 -14.88 18.20 18.56
C ILE A 60 -13.75 19.21 18.40
N LYS A 61 -13.13 19.58 19.52
CA LYS A 61 -11.91 20.38 19.52
C LYS A 61 -10.73 19.53 19.03
N GLU A 62 -10.00 20.05 18.05
CA GLU A 62 -8.69 19.51 17.68
C GLU A 62 -7.70 19.70 18.83
N ASP A 63 -7.14 18.59 19.32
CA ASP A 63 -6.07 18.61 20.30
C ASP A 63 -5.00 17.61 19.91
N ILE A 64 -3.75 18.07 19.89
CA ILE A 64 -2.60 17.20 19.68
C ILE A 64 -2.38 16.43 20.98
N SER A 65 -2.50 15.10 20.91
CA SER A 65 -2.22 14.25 22.06
C SER A 65 -0.80 14.54 22.60
N ARG A 66 -0.68 14.66 23.93
CA ARG A 66 0.53 15.11 24.63
C ARG A 66 1.82 14.58 24.01
N VAL A 67 2.66 15.50 23.53
CA VAL A 67 4.04 15.21 23.12
C VAL A 67 4.89 15.07 24.39
N CYS A 68 5.27 13.85 24.73
CA CYS A 68 6.18 13.61 25.87
C CYS A 68 7.57 14.19 25.57
N ARG A 69 8.18 14.83 26.57
CA ARG A 69 9.55 15.39 26.46
C ARG A 69 10.61 14.33 26.13
N LEU A 70 10.35 13.08 26.53
CA LEU A 70 11.16 11.90 26.22
C LEU A 70 10.22 10.79 25.75
N GLN A 71 10.23 10.46 24.45
CA GLN A 71 9.65 9.23 23.93
C GLN A 71 10.78 8.26 23.60
N THR A 72 10.66 7.01 24.04
CA THR A 72 11.61 5.93 23.76
C THR A 72 11.19 5.05 22.59
N ALA A 73 9.90 5.00 22.25
CA ALA A 73 9.36 4.10 21.23
C ALA A 73 9.06 4.78 19.87
N ARG A 74 8.83 6.09 19.85
CA ARG A 74 8.56 6.87 18.62
C ARG A 74 9.27 8.21 18.67
N ASN A 75 9.64 8.71 17.50
CA ASN A 75 10.35 9.97 17.38
C ASN A 75 9.36 11.15 17.48
N ASN A 76 9.71 12.19 18.24
CA ASN A 76 8.93 13.42 18.24
C ASN A 76 9.14 14.13 16.90
N VAL A 77 8.14 14.06 16.03
CA VAL A 77 8.19 14.75 14.74
C VAL A 77 8.12 16.26 14.97
N PRO A 78 9.01 17.07 14.38
CA PRO A 78 8.89 18.52 14.44
C PRO A 78 7.66 18.96 13.63
N TYR A 79 6.87 19.87 14.21
CA TYR A 79 5.65 20.40 13.60
C TYR A 79 5.48 21.88 13.94
N SER A 80 4.93 22.64 12.98
CA SER A 80 4.56 24.05 13.15
C SER A 80 3.04 24.23 13.25
N THR A 81 2.27 23.28 12.72
CA THR A 81 0.81 23.25 12.73
C THR A 81 0.30 21.86 13.11
N GLU A 82 -0.95 21.77 13.57
CA GLU A 82 -1.65 20.52 13.88
C GLU A 82 -1.73 19.63 12.63
N GLU A 83 -1.98 20.22 11.46
CA GLU A 83 -1.96 19.53 10.17
C GLU A 83 -0.61 18.84 9.93
N GLU A 84 0.49 19.58 10.13
CA GLU A 84 1.82 19.05 9.92
C GLU A 84 2.15 17.92 10.89
N TYR A 85 1.68 18.03 12.14
CA TYR A 85 1.80 16.97 13.13
C TYR A 85 1.11 15.69 12.65
N TYR A 86 -0.19 15.74 12.34
CA TYR A 86 -0.94 14.54 11.94
C TYR A 86 -0.43 13.95 10.62
N ARG A 87 0.01 14.79 9.68
CA ARG A 87 0.62 14.32 8.43
C ARG A 87 1.87 13.48 8.70
N ARG A 88 2.79 13.99 9.54
CA ARG A 88 4.09 13.36 9.81
C ARG A 88 4.00 12.20 10.81
N ALA A 89 3.15 12.31 11.82
CA ALA A 89 3.03 11.33 12.89
C ALA A 89 2.11 10.15 12.52
N VAL A 90 1.12 10.37 11.66
CA VAL A 90 0.05 9.38 11.37
C VAL A 90 0.00 9.04 9.89
N TYR A 91 -0.27 10.02 9.02
CA TYR A 91 -0.60 9.75 7.61
C TYR A 91 0.58 9.14 6.84
N VAL A 92 1.77 9.73 6.98
CA VAL A 92 2.98 9.25 6.31
C VAL A 92 3.40 7.87 6.80
N PRO A 93 3.57 7.62 8.13
CA PRO A 93 3.91 6.30 8.63
C PRO A 93 2.89 5.24 8.22
N TYR A 94 1.60 5.56 8.28
CA TYR A 94 0.54 4.64 7.85
C TYR A 94 0.67 4.25 6.36
N LEU A 95 0.91 5.23 5.48
CA LEU A 95 1.11 4.96 4.05
C LEU A 95 2.34 4.08 3.81
N ASP A 96 3.44 4.38 4.49
CA ASP A 96 4.69 3.62 4.37
C ASP A 96 4.48 2.18 4.86
N ASP A 97 3.87 1.99 6.03
CA ASP A 97 3.56 0.67 6.61
C ASP A 97 2.60 -0.13 5.72
N PHE A 98 1.59 0.53 5.15
CA PHE A 98 0.61 -0.11 4.27
C PHE A 98 1.26 -0.56 2.95
N CYS A 99 2.07 0.30 2.34
CA CYS A 99 2.86 -0.05 1.15
C CYS A 99 3.82 -1.20 1.43
N ASN A 100 4.51 -1.19 2.58
CA ASN A 100 5.43 -2.26 2.95
C ASN A 100 4.70 -3.59 3.19
N SER A 101 3.57 -3.56 3.90
CA SER A 101 2.73 -4.76 4.10
C SER A 101 2.26 -5.37 2.79
N LEU A 102 1.95 -4.52 1.80
CA LEU A 102 1.58 -4.92 0.46
C LEU A 102 2.78 -5.53 -0.30
N LYS A 103 3.97 -4.92 -0.23
CA LYS A 103 5.20 -5.49 -0.83
C LYS A 103 5.54 -6.84 -0.23
N GLU A 104 5.67 -6.93 1.08
CA GLU A 104 6.03 -8.17 1.77
C GLU A 104 5.09 -9.32 1.42
N ARG A 105 3.80 -9.03 1.22
CA ARG A 105 2.81 -10.06 0.93
C ARG A 105 2.83 -10.57 -0.52
N PHE A 106 3.21 -9.75 -1.49
CA PHE A 106 3.04 -10.08 -2.91
C PHE A 106 4.34 -10.11 -3.72
N GLU A 107 5.41 -9.50 -3.23
CA GLU A 107 6.69 -9.43 -3.95
C GLU A 107 7.29 -10.82 -4.15
N SER A 108 7.21 -11.69 -3.15
CA SER A 108 7.73 -13.07 -3.21
C SER A 108 7.05 -13.93 -4.27
N TYR A 109 5.80 -13.60 -4.65
CA TYR A 109 5.03 -14.40 -5.61
C TYR A 109 5.19 -13.91 -7.05
N LYS A 110 5.82 -12.75 -7.28
CA LYS A 110 6.02 -12.21 -8.63
C LYS A 110 6.80 -13.17 -9.51
N GLU A 111 7.93 -13.63 -8.99
CA GLU A 111 8.83 -14.54 -9.70
C GLU A 111 8.19 -15.92 -9.90
N THR A 112 7.57 -16.48 -8.86
CA THR A 112 6.88 -17.77 -8.95
C THR A 112 5.74 -17.74 -9.96
N VAL A 113 4.89 -16.70 -9.95
CA VAL A 113 3.77 -16.62 -10.89
C VAL A 113 4.24 -16.38 -12.32
N ALA A 114 5.27 -15.55 -12.53
CA ALA A 114 5.87 -15.38 -13.85
C ALA A 114 6.41 -16.71 -14.38
N SER A 115 7.11 -17.47 -13.54
CA SER A 115 7.61 -18.81 -13.87
C SER A 115 6.49 -19.80 -14.18
N LEU A 116 5.40 -19.79 -13.40
CA LEU A 116 4.22 -20.65 -13.63
C LEU A 116 3.52 -20.36 -14.96
N GLN A 117 3.50 -19.10 -15.42
CA GLN A 117 2.93 -18.76 -16.74
C GLN A 117 3.65 -19.47 -17.89
N HIS A 118 4.94 -19.76 -17.76
CA HIS A 118 5.72 -20.45 -18.79
C HIS A 118 5.35 -21.92 -18.95
N ILE A 119 4.66 -22.53 -17.98
CA ILE A 119 4.12 -23.90 -18.08
C ILE A 119 2.93 -23.96 -19.05
N LEU A 120 2.23 -22.84 -19.27
CA LEU A 120 1.08 -22.82 -20.15
C LEU A 120 1.50 -23.20 -21.59
N PRO A 121 0.73 -24.05 -22.30
CA PRO A 121 1.12 -24.54 -23.63
C PRO A 121 1.47 -23.43 -24.64
N GLU A 122 0.80 -22.28 -24.55
CA GLU A 122 1.03 -21.10 -25.41
C GLU A 122 2.41 -20.45 -25.21
N SER A 123 3.01 -20.64 -24.03
CA SER A 123 4.27 -20.00 -23.61
C SER A 123 5.43 -21.00 -23.50
N CYS A 124 5.14 -22.27 -23.19
CA CYS A 124 6.13 -23.33 -22.97
C CYS A 124 7.01 -23.61 -24.19
N THR A 125 6.52 -23.35 -25.41
CA THR A 125 7.30 -23.56 -26.65
C THR A 125 8.32 -22.46 -26.93
N LYS A 126 8.28 -21.34 -26.18
CA LYS A 126 9.07 -20.12 -26.41
C LYS A 126 10.05 -19.81 -25.29
N THR A 127 10.09 -20.63 -24.23
CA THR A 127 10.82 -20.35 -23.00
C THR A 127 11.80 -21.45 -22.66
N ASP A 128 12.97 -21.05 -22.14
CA ASP A 128 14.02 -21.98 -21.74
C ASP A 128 13.66 -22.66 -20.41
N PHE A 129 14.15 -23.89 -20.21
CA PHE A 129 13.88 -24.67 -19.00
C PHE A 129 14.27 -23.94 -17.71
N TYR A 130 15.34 -23.12 -17.73
CA TYR A 130 15.77 -22.32 -16.57
C TYR A 130 14.70 -21.31 -16.10
N SER A 131 13.81 -20.87 -16.99
CA SER A 131 12.70 -19.96 -16.61
C SER A 131 11.64 -20.63 -15.71
N LEU A 132 11.70 -21.96 -15.56
CA LEU A 132 10.79 -22.75 -14.73
C LEU A 132 11.33 -23.00 -13.31
N GLU A 133 12.53 -22.54 -12.99
CA GLU A 133 13.20 -22.85 -11.70
C GLU A 133 12.38 -22.41 -10.49
N ALA A 134 11.84 -21.18 -10.51
CA ALA A 134 11.04 -20.66 -9.41
C ALA A 134 9.70 -21.41 -9.23
N ALA A 135 9.08 -21.86 -10.32
CA ALA A 135 7.88 -22.70 -10.26
C ALA A 135 8.20 -24.10 -9.73
N LEU A 136 9.36 -24.68 -10.10
CA LEU A 136 9.78 -25.99 -9.64
C LEU A 136 10.12 -25.98 -8.14
N ASN A 137 10.80 -24.94 -7.66
CA ASN A 137 11.16 -24.77 -6.25
C ASN A 137 9.95 -24.49 -5.33
N PHE A 138 8.80 -24.13 -5.89
CA PHE A 138 7.56 -23.92 -5.14
C PHE A 138 6.86 -25.24 -4.76
N TYR A 139 7.13 -26.34 -5.47
CA TYR A 139 6.51 -27.65 -5.26
C TYR A 139 7.44 -28.60 -4.49
#